data_AF-A0A1H3DRQ4-F1
#
_entry.id   AF-A0A1H3DRQ4-F1
#
_cell.length_a   1.000
_cell.length_b   1.000
_cell.length_c   1.000
_cell.angle_alpha   90.00
_cell.angle_beta   90.00
_cell.angle_gamma   90.00
#
_symmetry.space_group_name_H-M   'P 1'
#
loop_
_entity.id
_entity.type
_entity.pdbx_description
1 polymer ?
#
loop_
_entity_poly.entity_id
_entity_poly.type
_entity_poly.pdbx_seq_one_letter_code
_entity_poly.pdbx_strand_id
1 'polypeptide(L)'
;MDSPTSPDAAASAVGRSWTPDPAPAWRRVVARLGERIAQGGSHVGAGGSGNVREHQARVAAVARDLAEGVLSLRAPTPARRPAAAGRLDQALARGRRGPEAPAIRAIEPLARALVWREGYMRPPAGLHGRFAQCEVAAPGGPVHCRDMRLGLILFAPGCVYPAHAHPGIEESYVCLAGAVSQNEAGRLTPGALILNRPDRVHRLRAETGGPSLLAYAWLGPAPRLARAATRFVRATPCRRRDGA
;
A
#
# COMPACT_ATOMS: atom_id res chain seq x y z
N MET A 1 -54.34 7.03 53.35
CA MET A 1 -54.65 6.58 51.98
C MET A 1 -53.97 7.58 51.07
N ASP A 2 -52.71 7.35 50.75
CA ASP A 2 -51.91 8.23 49.91
C ASP A 2 -51.05 7.34 49.00
N SER A 3 -51.29 7.45 47.70
CA SER A 3 -50.45 6.85 46.66
C SER A 3 -49.95 7.97 45.76
N PRO A 4 -48.64 8.25 45.70
CA PRO A 4 -48.09 9.12 44.67
C PRO A 4 -47.81 8.32 43.39
N THR A 5 -48.32 8.84 42.27
CA THR A 5 -47.91 8.49 40.92
C THR A 5 -46.43 8.83 40.71
N SER A 6 -45.62 7.84 40.32
CA SER A 6 -44.21 8.06 39.95
C SER A 6 -44.07 8.15 38.42
N PRO A 7 -43.57 9.26 37.87
CA PRO A 7 -43.31 9.41 36.44
C PRO A 7 -41.82 9.17 36.17
N ASP A 8 -41.40 7.93 35.98
CA ASP A 8 -40.04 7.68 35.48
C ASP A 8 -39.91 6.29 34.85
N ALA A 9 -40.30 6.18 33.59
CA ALA A 9 -39.96 5.06 32.72
C ALA A 9 -39.84 5.53 31.27
N ALA A 10 -39.05 6.59 31.05
CA ALA A 10 -38.76 7.08 29.70
C ALA A 10 -37.31 7.55 29.57
N ALA A 11 -36.33 6.71 29.91
CA ALA A 11 -34.94 6.96 29.54
C ALA A 11 -34.08 5.69 29.59
N SER A 12 -34.08 4.88 28.53
CA SER A 12 -32.85 4.23 28.02
C SER A 12 -33.14 3.35 26.81
N ALA A 13 -33.19 3.99 25.64
CA ALA A 13 -32.90 3.35 24.37
C ALA A 13 -31.96 4.26 23.58
N VAL A 14 -30.79 4.57 24.16
CA VAL A 14 -29.67 5.06 23.35
C VAL A 14 -29.25 3.88 22.48
N GLY A 15 -29.71 3.89 21.22
CA GLY A 15 -29.37 2.89 20.24
C GLY A 15 -27.85 2.75 20.16
N ARG A 16 -27.34 1.58 20.54
CA ARG A 16 -25.98 1.18 20.20
C ARG A 16 -25.94 1.16 18.68
N SER A 17 -25.32 2.17 18.07
CA SER A 17 -25.02 2.13 16.64
C SER A 17 -24.18 0.87 16.41
N TRP A 18 -24.74 -0.11 15.71
CA TRP A 18 -24.00 -1.30 15.31
C TRP A 18 -22.93 -0.86 14.30
N THR A 19 -21.72 -0.60 14.79
CA THR A 19 -20.55 -0.49 13.93
C THR A 19 -19.97 -1.89 13.78
N PRO A 20 -19.98 -2.49 12.58
CA PRO A 20 -19.38 -3.80 12.39
C PRO A 20 -17.90 -3.77 12.80
N ASP A 21 -17.45 -4.84 13.46
CA ASP A 21 -16.03 -5.02 13.78
C ASP A 21 -15.20 -4.91 12.49
N PRO A 22 -14.25 -3.94 12.39
CA PRO A 22 -13.44 -3.78 11.19
C PRO A 22 -12.35 -4.86 11.06
N ALA A 23 -12.04 -5.63 12.11
CA ALA A 23 -10.94 -6.60 12.12
C ALA A 23 -11.01 -7.65 11.00
N PRO A 24 -12.16 -8.26 10.67
CA PRO A 24 -12.25 -9.20 9.56
C PRO A 24 -11.88 -8.58 8.20
N ALA A 25 -12.19 -7.31 7.97
CA ALA A 25 -11.85 -6.63 6.72
C ALA A 25 -10.34 -6.36 6.64
N TRP A 26 -9.74 -5.86 7.72
CA TRP A 26 -8.29 -5.67 7.80
C TRP A 26 -7.52 -6.98 7.67
N ARG A 27 -7.98 -8.05 8.31
CA ARG A 27 -7.41 -9.40 8.21
C ARG A 27 -7.39 -9.88 6.76
N ARG A 28 -8.54 -9.78 6.07
CA ARG A 28 -8.65 -10.18 4.65
C ARG A 28 -7.71 -9.39 3.76
N VAL A 29 -7.58 -8.08 3.96
CA VAL A 29 -6.71 -7.27 3.10
C VAL A 29 -5.23 -7.57 3.36
N VAL A 30 -4.81 -7.76 4.62
CA VAL A 30 -3.43 -8.17 4.95
C VAL A 30 -3.09 -9.50 4.31
N ALA A 31 -3.93 -10.51 4.52
CA ALA A 31 -3.74 -11.85 3.94
C ALA A 31 -3.65 -11.77 2.41
N ARG A 32 -4.63 -11.12 1.77
CA ARG A 32 -4.71 -11.08 0.32
C ARG A 32 -3.55 -10.32 -0.32
N LEU A 33 -3.13 -9.18 0.25
CA LEU A 33 -1.99 -8.44 -0.28
C LEU A 33 -0.67 -9.20 -0.07
N GLY A 34 -0.50 -9.86 1.09
CA GLY A 34 0.65 -10.72 1.38
C GLY A 34 0.75 -11.89 0.41
N GLU A 35 -0.36 -12.63 0.20
CA GLU A 35 -0.47 -13.69 -0.80
C GLU A 35 -0.11 -13.20 -2.20
N ARG A 36 -0.64 -12.04 -2.59
CA ARG A 36 -0.43 -11.51 -3.93
C ARG A 36 1.04 -11.14 -4.18
N ILE A 37 1.73 -10.59 -3.18
CA ILE A 37 3.17 -10.35 -3.25
C ILE A 37 3.94 -11.67 -3.29
N ALA A 38 3.56 -12.64 -2.45
CA ALA A 38 4.19 -13.97 -2.40
C ALA A 38 4.06 -14.77 -3.70
N GLN A 39 2.99 -14.53 -4.46
CA GLN A 39 2.70 -15.14 -5.76
C GLN A 39 2.98 -14.17 -6.93
N GLY A 40 3.65 -13.05 -6.66
CA GLY A 40 4.03 -12.06 -7.65
C GLY A 40 4.92 -12.67 -8.74
N GLY A 41 4.60 -12.46 -10.01
CA GLY A 41 5.36 -13.04 -11.14
C GLY A 41 5.07 -14.50 -11.47
N SER A 42 4.25 -15.22 -10.69
CA SER A 42 3.95 -16.65 -10.91
C SER A 42 3.12 -16.97 -12.16
N HIS A 43 2.58 -15.96 -12.87
CA HIS A 43 1.99 -16.14 -14.20
C HIS A 43 3.05 -16.44 -15.29
N VAL A 44 4.34 -16.33 -14.95
CA VAL A 44 5.47 -16.52 -15.87
C VAL A 44 6.37 -17.66 -15.36
N GLY A 45 5.78 -18.84 -15.13
CA GLY A 45 6.51 -20.04 -14.67
C GLY A 45 7.24 -19.86 -13.34
N ALA A 46 7.97 -20.88 -12.88
CA ALA A 46 8.79 -20.81 -11.66
C ALA A 46 10.07 -19.95 -11.84
N GLY A 47 9.96 -18.83 -12.56
CA GLY A 47 11.05 -17.89 -12.83
C GLY A 47 11.22 -16.89 -11.68
N GLY A 48 12.44 -16.79 -11.15
CA GLY A 48 12.81 -15.80 -10.14
C GLY A 48 14.19 -16.08 -9.56
N SER A 49 14.91 -15.04 -9.14
CA SER A 49 16.17 -15.23 -8.40
C SER A 49 15.89 -15.77 -6.99
N GLY A 50 16.89 -16.39 -6.35
CA GLY A 50 16.77 -16.85 -4.95
C GLY A 50 16.31 -15.73 -4.01
N ASN A 51 16.80 -14.51 -4.22
CA ASN A 51 16.42 -13.32 -3.46
C ASN A 51 14.92 -12.99 -3.56
N VAL A 52 14.31 -13.17 -4.74
CA VAL A 52 12.87 -12.92 -4.93
C VAL A 52 12.06 -13.95 -4.14
N ARG A 53 12.41 -15.23 -4.24
CA ARG A 53 11.72 -16.30 -3.50
C ARG A 53 11.84 -16.13 -1.99
N GLU A 54 13.03 -15.77 -1.49
CA GLU A 54 13.26 -15.54 -0.07
C GLU A 54 12.42 -14.36 0.45
N HIS A 55 12.42 -13.23 -0.27
CA HIS A 55 11.59 -12.07 0.08
C HIS A 55 10.10 -12.44 0.10
N GLN A 56 9.62 -13.13 -0.94
CA GLN A 56 8.23 -13.59 -1.03
C GLN A 56 7.84 -14.51 0.12
N ALA A 57 8.70 -15.47 0.48
CA ALA A 57 8.46 -16.38 1.59
C ALA A 57 8.35 -15.62 2.93
N ARG A 58 9.22 -14.63 3.16
CA ARG A 58 9.18 -13.79 4.37
C ARG A 58 7.94 -12.92 4.43
N VAL A 59 7.53 -12.30 3.32
CA VAL A 59 6.26 -11.55 3.25
C VAL A 59 5.07 -12.46 3.54
N ALA A 60 5.04 -13.66 2.96
CA ALA A 60 3.98 -14.63 3.17
C ALA A 60 3.86 -15.06 4.64
N ALA A 61 5.00 -15.34 5.29
CA ALA A 61 5.04 -15.71 6.70
C ALA A 61 4.46 -14.61 7.59
N VAL A 62 4.95 -13.37 7.48
CA VAL A 62 4.45 -12.26 8.31
C VAL A 62 2.97 -11.97 8.04
N ALA A 63 2.54 -12.01 6.78
CA ALA A 63 1.13 -11.80 6.43
C ALA A 63 0.21 -12.90 7.00
N ARG A 64 0.67 -14.16 6.98
CA ARG A 64 -0.05 -15.29 7.57
C ARG A 64 -0.16 -15.13 9.09
N ASP A 65 0.94 -14.82 9.77
CA ASP A 65 0.97 -14.64 11.22
C ASP A 65 0.00 -13.54 11.67
N LEU A 66 -0.04 -12.42 10.95
CA LEU A 66 -1.03 -11.37 11.18
C LEU A 66 -2.46 -11.84 10.90
N ALA A 67 -2.65 -12.61 9.83
CA ALA A 67 -3.98 -13.05 9.43
C ALA A 67 -4.58 -14.08 10.40
N GLU A 68 -3.76 -14.96 10.96
CA GLU A 68 -4.20 -16.02 11.88
C GLU A 68 -4.19 -15.55 13.35
N GLY A 69 -3.38 -14.55 13.67
CA GLY A 69 -3.24 -14.00 15.01
C GLY A 69 -4.31 -12.96 15.43
N VAL A 70 -4.13 -12.45 16.65
CA VAL A 70 -4.90 -11.32 17.19
C VAL A 70 -4.40 -10.03 16.57
N LEU A 71 -5.27 -9.34 15.83
CA LEU A 71 -4.93 -8.05 15.21
C LEU A 71 -4.94 -6.93 16.26
N SER A 72 -3.80 -6.28 16.44
CA SER A 72 -3.72 -5.01 17.15
C SER A 72 -4.08 -3.87 16.20
N LEU A 73 -5.36 -3.51 16.19
CA LEU A 73 -5.86 -2.39 15.40
C LEU A 73 -5.62 -1.05 16.09
N ARG A 74 -5.21 -0.06 15.31
CA ARG A 74 -5.04 1.32 15.75
C ARG A 74 -6.00 2.22 14.97
N ALA A 75 -6.63 3.14 15.68
CA ALA A 75 -7.36 4.21 15.03
C ALA A 75 -6.40 4.98 14.11
N PRO A 76 -6.74 5.15 12.83
CA PRO A 76 -5.89 5.89 11.92
C PRO A 76 -5.73 7.33 12.40
N THR A 77 -4.50 7.84 12.39
CA THR A 77 -4.27 9.28 12.57
C THR A 77 -4.76 10.01 11.33
N PRO A 78 -5.68 11.00 11.47
CA PRO A 78 -6.11 11.82 10.35
C PRO A 78 -4.93 12.44 9.62
N ALA A 79 -4.99 12.46 8.29
CA ALA A 79 -3.96 13.08 7.45
C ALA A 79 -4.63 13.89 6.34
N ARG A 80 -3.97 14.97 5.89
CA ARG A 80 -4.40 15.69 4.70
C ARG A 80 -4.35 14.73 3.52
N ARG A 81 -5.52 14.44 2.95
CA ARG A 81 -5.66 13.53 1.82
C ARG A 81 -4.98 14.11 0.56
N PRO A 82 -3.99 13.44 -0.03
CA PRO A 82 -3.37 13.88 -1.28
C PRO A 82 -4.38 13.85 -2.43
N ALA A 83 -4.27 14.74 -3.41
CA ALA A 83 -5.20 14.79 -4.55
C ALA A 83 -5.24 13.48 -5.34
N ALA A 84 -4.11 12.78 -5.48
CA ALA A 84 -4.04 11.45 -6.09
C ALA A 84 -4.96 10.42 -5.42
N ALA A 85 -5.21 10.52 -4.11
CA ALA A 85 -6.13 9.63 -3.40
C ALA A 85 -7.58 9.72 -3.91
N GLY A 86 -7.95 10.82 -4.59
CA GLY A 86 -9.24 10.94 -5.28
C GLY A 86 -9.38 10.04 -6.52
N ARG A 87 -8.29 9.40 -6.97
CA ARG A 87 -8.28 8.47 -8.11
C ARG A 87 -8.55 7.01 -7.72
N LEU A 88 -8.77 6.72 -6.42
CA LEU A 88 -8.90 5.35 -5.92
C LEU A 88 -10.01 4.58 -6.65
N ASP A 89 -11.20 5.15 -6.78
CA ASP A 89 -12.34 4.48 -7.42
C ASP A 89 -12.05 4.11 -8.89
N GLN A 90 -11.34 4.99 -9.61
CA GLN A 90 -10.91 4.72 -10.98
C GLN A 90 -9.89 3.57 -11.03
N ALA A 91 -8.95 3.52 -10.08
CA ALA A 91 -7.97 2.43 -10.01
C ALA A 91 -8.62 1.09 -9.63
N LEU A 92 -9.53 1.08 -8.65
CA LEU A 92 -10.30 -0.11 -8.28
C LEU A 92 -11.15 -0.61 -9.46
N ALA A 93 -11.86 0.29 -10.15
CA ALA A 93 -12.66 -0.06 -11.32
C ALA A 93 -11.83 -0.67 -12.46
N ARG A 94 -10.59 -0.20 -12.67
CA ARG A 94 -9.64 -0.80 -13.63
C ARG A 94 -9.21 -2.19 -13.19
N GLY A 95 -8.78 -2.34 -11.94
CA GLY A 95 -8.29 -3.62 -11.41
C GLY A 95 -9.37 -4.72 -11.33
N ARG A 96 -10.64 -4.35 -11.11
CA ARG A 96 -11.79 -5.28 -11.13
C ARG A 96 -11.92 -6.07 -12.43
N ARG A 97 -11.47 -5.51 -13.55
CA ARG A 97 -11.61 -6.10 -14.89
C ARG A 97 -10.41 -6.97 -15.29
N GLY A 98 -9.39 -7.07 -14.44
CA GLY A 98 -8.13 -7.76 -14.73
C GLY A 98 -7.87 -8.96 -13.82
N PRO A 99 -6.66 -9.56 -13.93
CA PRO A 99 -6.26 -10.72 -13.12
C PRO A 99 -6.22 -10.41 -11.61
N GLU A 100 -6.08 -9.14 -11.25
CA GLU A 100 -5.95 -8.67 -9.87
C GLU A 100 -7.29 -8.38 -9.18
N ALA A 101 -8.42 -8.71 -9.82
CA ALA A 101 -9.76 -8.56 -9.25
C ALA A 101 -9.92 -9.15 -7.83
N PRO A 102 -9.32 -10.32 -7.47
CA PRO A 102 -9.38 -10.83 -6.10
C PRO A 102 -8.71 -9.93 -5.06
N ALA A 103 -7.59 -9.28 -5.39
CA ALA A 103 -6.93 -8.32 -4.52
C ALA A 103 -7.77 -7.05 -4.36
N ILE A 104 -8.33 -6.57 -5.47
CA ILE A 104 -9.19 -5.39 -5.52
C ILE A 104 -10.45 -5.57 -4.66
N ARG A 105 -11.11 -6.74 -4.73
CA ARG A 105 -12.27 -7.07 -3.87
C ARG A 105 -11.94 -7.09 -2.38
N ALA A 106 -10.70 -7.40 -1.99
CA ALA A 106 -10.28 -7.35 -0.59
C ALA A 106 -10.05 -5.92 -0.10
N ILE A 107 -9.62 -5.01 -0.99
CA ILE A 107 -9.34 -3.60 -0.67
C ILE A 107 -10.63 -2.78 -0.56
N GLU A 108 -11.60 -3.02 -1.45
CA GLU A 108 -12.82 -2.21 -1.59
C GLU A 108 -13.60 -1.95 -0.31
N PRO A 109 -13.85 -2.95 0.57
CA PRO A 109 -14.56 -2.71 1.82
C PRO A 109 -13.85 -1.70 2.74
N LEU A 110 -12.54 -1.53 2.59
CA LEU A 110 -11.72 -0.62 3.36
C LEU A 110 -11.48 0.73 2.66
N ALA A 111 -11.96 0.95 1.43
CA ALA A 111 -11.61 2.12 0.63
C ALA A 111 -11.81 3.46 1.37
N ARG A 112 -12.84 3.55 2.22
CA ARG A 112 -13.13 4.73 3.07
C ARG A 112 -12.30 4.80 4.35
N ALA A 113 -11.80 3.68 4.84
CA ALA A 113 -10.97 3.58 6.05
C ALA A 113 -9.47 3.75 5.76
N LEU A 114 -9.05 3.62 4.50
CA LEU A 114 -7.66 3.83 4.08
C LEU A 114 -7.23 5.28 4.28
N VAL A 115 -6.13 5.48 5.02
CA VAL A 115 -5.53 6.80 5.22
C VAL A 115 -4.38 7.02 4.27
N TRP A 116 -4.65 7.86 3.28
CA TRP A 116 -3.69 8.25 2.26
C TRP A 116 -2.82 9.42 2.73
N ARG A 117 -1.52 9.32 2.45
CA ARG A 117 -0.49 10.30 2.81
C ARG A 117 0.42 10.53 1.61
N GLU A 118 0.97 11.74 1.51
CA GLU A 118 2.02 12.01 0.53
C GLU A 118 3.38 11.47 1.00
N GLY A 119 3.55 11.28 2.31
CA GLY A 119 4.75 10.70 2.92
C GLY A 119 5.94 11.65 3.02
N TYR A 120 5.84 12.84 2.43
CA TYR A 120 6.93 13.82 2.34
C TYR A 120 6.48 15.19 2.82
N MET A 121 7.29 15.84 3.67
CA MET A 121 7.03 17.24 4.04
C MET A 121 7.23 18.19 2.85
N ARG A 122 8.20 17.88 1.97
CA ARG A 122 8.51 18.65 0.76
C ARG A 122 8.71 17.70 -0.42
N PRO A 123 7.62 17.22 -1.05
CA PRO A 123 7.73 16.35 -2.21
C PRO A 123 8.36 17.10 -3.40
N PRO A 124 9.11 16.39 -4.27
CA PRO A 124 9.50 16.94 -5.57
C PRO A 124 8.26 17.37 -6.38
N ALA A 125 8.37 18.40 -7.21
CA ALA A 125 7.25 18.98 -7.95
C ALA A 125 6.47 17.97 -8.82
N GLY A 126 7.16 16.97 -9.39
CA GLY A 126 6.54 15.91 -10.18
C GLY A 126 5.69 14.92 -9.36
N LEU A 127 5.85 14.92 -8.03
CA LEU A 127 5.19 14.01 -7.10
C LEU A 127 4.01 14.67 -6.38
N HIS A 128 4.10 15.99 -6.14
CA HIS A 128 3.12 16.73 -5.37
C HIS A 128 1.71 16.61 -5.95
N GLY A 129 0.77 16.11 -5.13
CA GLY A 129 -0.62 15.86 -5.51
C GLY A 129 -0.84 14.72 -6.52
N ARG A 130 0.23 14.12 -7.05
CA ARG A 130 0.18 13.04 -8.06
C ARG A 130 0.51 11.66 -7.49
N PHE A 131 0.89 11.61 -6.23
CA PHE A 131 1.23 10.41 -5.49
C PHE A 131 0.47 10.35 -4.17
N ALA A 132 0.07 9.15 -3.79
CA ALA A 132 -0.41 8.86 -2.45
C ALA A 132 0.03 7.46 -2.04
N GLN A 133 0.41 7.30 -0.79
CA GLN A 133 0.66 6.02 -0.16
C GLN A 133 -0.29 5.79 1.01
N CYS A 134 -0.63 4.54 1.28
CA CYS A 134 -1.44 4.13 2.41
C CYS A 134 -0.85 2.88 3.04
N GLU A 135 -0.74 2.86 4.36
CA GLU A 135 -0.30 1.67 5.10
C GLU A 135 -1.51 0.85 5.52
N VAL A 136 -1.37 -0.47 5.40
CA VAL A 136 -2.33 -1.45 5.90
C VAL A 136 -1.79 -2.07 7.18
N ALA A 137 -0.57 -2.62 7.12
CA ALA A 137 0.14 -3.17 8.27
C ALA A 137 1.53 -2.56 8.36
N ALA A 138 1.87 -1.92 9.47
CA ALA A 138 3.15 -1.23 9.66
C ALA A 138 3.37 -0.91 11.15
N PRO A 139 4.57 -0.47 11.57
CA PRO A 139 4.81 -0.14 12.98
C PRO A 139 3.84 0.93 13.53
N GLY A 140 3.46 1.89 12.69
CA GLY A 140 2.45 2.92 12.98
C GLY A 140 1.19 2.84 12.13
N GLY A 141 0.94 1.70 11.48
CA GLY A 141 -0.20 1.50 10.58
C GLY A 141 -1.49 1.10 11.30
N PRO A 142 -2.62 0.99 10.57
CA PRO A 142 -3.89 0.52 11.11
C PRO A 142 -3.80 -0.87 11.74
N VAL A 143 -3.07 -1.80 11.11
CA VAL A 143 -2.64 -3.05 11.72
C VAL A 143 -1.20 -2.87 12.23
N HIS A 144 -0.96 -3.01 13.53
CA HIS A 144 0.40 -2.93 14.06
C HIS A 144 1.24 -4.13 13.60
N CYS A 145 2.37 -3.86 12.95
CA CYS A 145 3.34 -4.87 12.54
C CYS A 145 4.76 -4.31 12.64
N ARG A 146 5.68 -5.00 13.33
CA ARG A 146 7.06 -4.52 13.50
C ARG A 146 8.02 -5.03 12.43
N ASP A 147 7.67 -6.16 11.82
CA ASP A 147 8.56 -6.93 10.94
C ASP A 147 8.34 -6.64 9.45
N MET A 148 7.26 -5.92 9.11
CA MET A 148 6.91 -5.57 7.75
C MET A 148 6.17 -4.22 7.68
N ARG A 149 6.35 -3.49 6.57
CA ARG A 149 5.38 -2.47 6.13
C ARG A 149 4.69 -2.94 4.86
N LEU A 150 3.38 -3.15 4.92
CA LEU A 150 2.51 -3.58 3.83
C LEU A 150 1.52 -2.46 3.53
N GLY A 151 1.37 -2.10 2.27
CA GLY A 151 0.50 -0.99 1.90
C GLY A 151 0.22 -0.87 0.42
N LEU A 152 -0.32 0.28 0.05
CA LEU A 152 -0.72 0.63 -1.30
C LEU A 152 -0.03 1.94 -1.72
N ILE A 153 0.30 2.03 -3.01
CA ILE A 153 0.70 3.27 -3.66
C ILE A 153 -0.25 3.55 -4.83
N LEU A 154 -0.72 4.79 -4.92
CA LEU A 154 -1.57 5.27 -5.98
C LEU A 154 -0.90 6.43 -6.72
N PHE A 155 -0.75 6.26 -8.03
CA PHE A 155 -0.22 7.27 -8.93
C PHE A 155 -1.33 7.87 -9.78
N ALA A 156 -1.30 9.20 -9.92
CA ALA A 156 -2.01 9.88 -10.97
C ALA A 156 -1.38 9.55 -12.36
N PRO A 157 -2.12 9.68 -13.46
CA PRO A 157 -1.60 9.40 -14.79
C PRO A 157 -0.33 10.20 -15.09
N GLY A 158 0.69 9.54 -15.63
CA GLY A 158 1.97 10.14 -15.99
C GLY A 158 2.83 10.60 -14.81
N CYS A 159 2.44 10.29 -13.57
CA CYS A 159 3.22 10.64 -12.38
C CYS A 159 4.65 10.07 -12.47
N VAL A 160 5.63 10.90 -12.14
CA VAL A 160 7.03 10.49 -12.02
C VAL A 160 7.39 10.48 -10.54
N TYR A 161 7.77 9.31 -10.05
CA TYR A 161 8.40 9.15 -8.75
C TYR A 161 9.91 9.19 -8.93
N PRO A 162 10.60 10.29 -8.53
CA PRO A 162 12.00 10.48 -8.83
C PRO A 162 12.89 9.36 -8.30
N ALA A 163 14.13 9.29 -8.80
CA ALA A 163 15.11 8.31 -8.34
C ALA A 163 15.25 8.36 -6.81
N HIS A 164 15.07 7.21 -6.16
CA HIS A 164 15.14 7.08 -4.71
C HIS A 164 15.63 5.70 -4.28
N ALA A 165 16.00 5.58 -3.01
CA ALA A 165 16.38 4.32 -2.39
C ALA A 165 15.92 4.28 -0.91
N HIS A 166 15.86 3.08 -0.35
CA HIS A 166 15.50 2.83 1.04
C HIS A 166 16.67 2.17 1.78
N PRO A 167 17.34 2.88 2.71
CA PRO A 167 18.52 2.34 3.38
C PRO A 167 18.22 1.12 4.27
N GLY A 168 18.86 -0.01 3.99
CA GLY A 168 18.68 -1.25 4.76
C GLY A 168 17.28 -1.86 4.66
N ILE A 169 16.49 -1.51 3.64
CA ILE A 169 15.12 -2.00 3.44
C ILE A 169 14.99 -2.63 2.06
N GLU A 170 14.53 -3.88 2.02
CA GLU A 170 14.04 -4.53 0.82
C GLU A 170 12.62 -4.04 0.53
N GLU A 171 12.32 -3.76 -0.72
CA GLU A 171 10.99 -3.32 -1.14
C GLU A 171 10.54 -4.12 -2.34
N SER A 172 9.33 -4.67 -2.26
CA SER A 172 8.67 -5.25 -3.42
C SER A 172 7.44 -4.46 -3.83
N TYR A 173 7.16 -4.39 -5.13
CA TYR A 173 5.90 -3.92 -5.67
C TYR A 173 5.21 -5.00 -6.49
N VAL A 174 3.89 -5.14 -6.31
CA VAL A 174 3.01 -5.81 -7.28
C VAL A 174 2.04 -4.79 -7.86
N CYS A 175 1.91 -4.76 -9.17
CA CYS A 175 0.92 -3.92 -9.82
C CYS A 175 -0.47 -4.55 -9.72
N LEU A 176 -1.46 -3.76 -9.27
CA LEU A 176 -2.86 -4.19 -9.13
C LEU A 176 -3.75 -3.59 -10.23
N ALA A 177 -3.43 -2.38 -10.70
CA ALA A 177 -4.14 -1.71 -11.78
C ALA A 177 -3.24 -0.74 -12.53
N GLY A 178 -3.51 -0.56 -13.82
CA GLY A 178 -2.71 0.30 -14.69
C GLY A 178 -1.33 -0.29 -14.98
N ALA A 179 -0.34 0.57 -15.17
CA ALA A 179 1.05 0.14 -15.33
C ALA A 179 2.03 1.19 -14.84
N VAL A 180 3.23 0.74 -14.48
CA VAL A 180 4.33 1.60 -14.04
C VAL A 180 5.61 1.09 -14.67
N SER A 181 6.43 1.96 -15.26
CA SER A 181 7.80 1.60 -15.63
C SER A 181 8.77 1.85 -14.49
N GLN A 182 9.75 0.97 -14.31
CA GLN A 182 10.88 1.18 -13.41
C GLN A 182 12.15 1.43 -14.23
N ASN A 183 12.87 2.51 -13.87
CA ASN A 183 14.15 2.89 -14.46
C ASN A 183 14.15 2.99 -15.99
N GLU A 184 12.97 3.18 -16.60
CA GLU A 184 12.77 3.18 -18.07
C GLU A 184 13.21 1.88 -18.76
N ALA A 185 13.45 0.81 -18.00
CA ALA A 185 13.98 -0.45 -18.48
C ALA A 185 12.95 -1.59 -18.47
N GLY A 186 11.99 -1.55 -17.54
CA GLY A 186 10.95 -2.57 -17.41
C GLY A 186 9.59 -1.96 -17.09
N ARG A 187 8.51 -2.61 -17.54
CA ARG A 187 7.13 -2.21 -17.26
C ARG A 187 6.46 -3.24 -16.34
N LEU A 188 5.98 -2.77 -15.19
CA LEU A 188 5.11 -3.52 -14.30
C LEU A 188 3.67 -3.36 -14.77
N THR A 189 3.07 -4.46 -15.21
CA THR A 189 1.64 -4.61 -15.52
C THR A 189 0.95 -5.42 -14.41
N PRO A 190 -0.40 -5.48 -14.35
CA PRO A 190 -1.09 -6.15 -13.26
C PRO A 190 -0.59 -7.59 -13.04
N GLY A 191 -0.23 -7.91 -11.79
CA GLY A 191 0.34 -9.19 -11.37
C GLY A 191 1.86 -9.33 -11.47
N ALA A 192 2.53 -8.43 -12.19
CA ALA A 192 3.99 -8.37 -12.24
C ALA A 192 4.55 -7.88 -10.90
N LEU A 193 5.66 -8.50 -10.48
CA LEU A 193 6.39 -8.18 -9.26
C LEU A 193 7.76 -7.60 -9.62
N ILE A 194 8.21 -6.63 -8.82
CA ILE A 194 9.62 -6.26 -8.75
C ILE A 194 10.12 -6.31 -7.31
N LEU A 195 11.40 -6.62 -7.14
CA LEU A 195 12.11 -6.54 -5.86
C LEU A 195 13.27 -5.56 -5.98
N ASN A 196 13.22 -4.49 -5.20
CA ASN A 196 14.32 -3.57 -4.95
C ASN A 196 15.10 -4.06 -3.72
N ARG A 197 16.37 -4.42 -3.93
CA ARG A 197 17.30 -4.72 -2.84
C ARG A 197 17.55 -3.49 -1.97
N PRO A 198 18.03 -3.65 -0.71
CA PRO A 198 18.42 -2.52 0.12
C PRO A 198 19.33 -1.55 -0.62
N ASP A 199 19.08 -0.26 -0.42
CA ASP A 199 19.88 0.83 -0.99
C ASP A 199 19.87 0.93 -2.53
N ARG A 200 19.11 0.07 -3.22
CA ARG A 200 19.00 0.10 -4.69
C ARG A 200 18.22 1.31 -5.14
N VAL A 201 18.88 2.18 -5.91
CA VAL A 201 18.24 3.32 -6.54
C VAL A 201 17.27 2.87 -7.61
N HIS A 202 16.06 3.40 -7.56
CA HIS A 202 15.04 3.16 -8.56
C HIS A 202 14.13 4.37 -8.74
N ARG A 203 13.57 4.48 -9.95
CA ARG A 203 12.67 5.55 -10.38
C ARG A 203 11.43 4.91 -10.99
N LEU A 204 10.25 5.42 -10.66
CA LEU A 204 8.99 4.92 -11.21
C LEU A 204 8.33 5.97 -12.10
N ARG A 205 7.67 5.53 -13.18
CA ARG A 205 6.81 6.36 -14.00
C ARG A 205 5.49 5.65 -14.29
N ALA A 206 4.38 6.23 -13.84
CA ALA A 206 3.06 5.71 -14.13
C ALA A 206 2.70 5.93 -15.60
N GLU A 207 1.88 5.03 -16.15
CA GLU A 207 1.29 5.21 -17.48
C GLU A 207 0.38 6.44 -17.56
N THR A 208 0.09 6.90 -18.78
CA THR A 208 -0.73 8.10 -19.02
C THR A 208 -2.22 7.82 -19.19
N GLY A 209 -2.61 6.56 -19.45
CA GLY A 209 -4.00 6.17 -19.77
C GLY A 209 -4.93 6.00 -18.57
N GLY A 210 -4.46 6.24 -17.35
CA GLY A 210 -5.26 6.10 -16.13
C GLY A 210 -4.38 6.07 -14.87
N PRO A 211 -4.99 6.03 -13.68
CA PRO A 211 -4.24 5.85 -12.44
C PRO A 211 -3.64 4.44 -12.35
N SER A 212 -2.48 4.35 -11.70
CA SER A 212 -1.83 3.07 -11.41
C SER A 212 -1.84 2.81 -9.91
N LEU A 213 -2.22 1.59 -9.52
CA LEU A 213 -2.27 1.14 -8.14
C LEU A 213 -1.28 -0.01 -7.95
N LEU A 214 -0.38 0.14 -6.99
CA LEU A 214 0.56 -0.90 -6.58
C LEU A 214 0.25 -1.32 -5.14
N ALA A 215 0.45 -2.61 -4.83
CA ALA A 215 0.70 -3.05 -3.47
C ALA A 215 2.22 -3.12 -3.24
N TYR A 216 2.65 -2.79 -2.02
CA TYR A 216 4.07 -2.88 -1.65
C TYR A 216 4.25 -3.62 -0.34
N ALA A 217 5.40 -4.27 -0.19
CA ALA A 217 5.89 -4.80 1.08
C ALA A 217 7.35 -4.40 1.30
N TRP A 218 7.64 -3.90 2.50
CA TRP A 218 8.98 -3.57 2.96
C TRP A 218 9.40 -4.53 4.06
N LEU A 219 10.61 -5.07 3.93
CA LEU A 219 11.26 -5.90 4.95
C LEU A 219 12.63 -5.31 5.29
N GLY A 220 13.05 -5.45 6.54
CA GLY A 220 14.33 -4.95 7.02
C GLY A 220 14.40 -4.91 8.54
N PRO A 221 15.50 -4.41 9.12
CA PRO A 221 15.64 -4.29 10.57
C PRO A 221 14.54 -3.43 11.17
N ALA A 222 13.98 -3.83 12.32
CA ALA A 222 12.89 -3.11 12.98
C ALA A 222 13.14 -1.60 13.18
N PRO A 223 14.36 -1.12 13.54
CA PRO A 223 14.63 0.31 13.62
C PRO A 223 14.51 1.04 12.28
N ARG A 224 14.90 0.38 11.17
CA ARG A 224 14.76 0.91 9.80
C ARG A 224 13.31 0.93 9.37
N LEU A 225 12.56 -0.13 9.66
CA LEU A 225 11.13 -0.16 9.40
C LEU A 225 10.41 0.91 10.20
N ALA A 226 10.66 1.06 11.50
CA ALA A 226 10.01 2.07 12.35
C ALA A 226 10.25 3.51 11.85
N ARG A 227 11.46 3.79 11.34
CA ARG A 227 11.89 5.10 10.82
C ARG A 227 12.10 5.06 9.30
N ALA A 228 11.21 4.35 8.61
CA ALA A 228 11.19 4.23 7.17
C ALA A 228 11.40 5.59 6.49
N ALA A 229 12.52 5.73 5.78
CA ALA A 229 12.90 6.96 5.10
C ALA A 229 13.16 6.68 3.62
N THR A 230 12.68 7.57 2.76
CA THR A 230 13.00 7.57 1.33
C THR A 230 14.12 8.57 1.09
N ARG A 231 15.23 8.10 0.52
CA ARG A 231 16.33 8.97 0.11
C ARG A 231 16.22 9.25 -1.38
N PHE A 232 15.84 10.48 -1.75
CA PHE A 232 15.90 10.93 -3.13
C PHE A 232 17.35 11.12 -3.59
N VAL A 233 17.62 10.69 -4.81
CA VAL A 233 18.91 10.86 -5.48
C VAL A 233 18.71 11.88 -6.59
N ARG A 234 19.56 12.90 -6.65
CA ARG A 234 19.56 13.83 -7.79
C ARG A 234 19.87 13.01 -9.05
N ALA A 235 19.04 13.14 -10.08
CA ALA A 235 19.41 12.62 -11.38
C ALA A 235 20.68 13.35 -11.82
N THR A 236 21.78 12.62 -11.99
CA THR A 236 22.89 13.13 -12.80
C THR A 236 22.29 13.36 -14.19
N PRO A 237 22.39 14.56 -14.78
CA PRO A 237 21.91 14.77 -16.13
C PRO A 237 22.56 13.69 -17.00
N CYS A 238 21.76 12.88 -17.68
CA CYS A 238 22.26 12.11 -18.80
C CYS A 238 22.82 13.16 -19.74
N ARG A 239 24.15 13.28 -19.85
CA ARG A 239 24.75 14.10 -20.90
C ARG A 239 24.18 13.51 -22.18
N ARG A 240 23.32 14.27 -22.86
CA ARG A 240 23.02 13.98 -24.26
C ARG A 240 24.40 13.89 -24.91
N ARG A 241 24.76 12.72 -25.44
CA ARG A 241 25.80 12.67 -26.45
C ARG A 241 25.18 13.37 -27.65
N ASP A 242 25.32 14.69 -27.67
CA ASP A 242 25.23 15.43 -28.91
C ASP A 242 26.53 15.11 -29.66
N GLY A 243 26.41 14.57 -30.87
CA GLY A 243 27.51 14.21 -31.77
C GLY A 243 27.37 12.76 -32.28
N ALA A 244 27.29 12.50 -33.58
CA ALA A 244 27.38 13.34 -34.78
C ALA A 244 26.61 12.62 -35.91
#